data_AF-A0A9E7BA76-F1
#
_entry.id   AF-A0A9E7BA76-F1
#
_cell.length_a   1.000
_cell.length_b   1.000
_cell.length_c   1.000
_cell.angle_alpha   90.00
_cell.angle_beta   90.00
_cell.angle_gamma   90.00
#
_symmetry.space_group_name_H-M   'P 1'
#
loop_
_entity.id
_entity.type
_entity.pdbx_description
1 polymer ?
#
loop_
_entity_poly.entity_id
_entity_poly.type
_entity_poly.pdbx_seq_one_letter_code
_entity_poly.pdbx_strand_id
1 'polypeptide(L)'
;MTLSRRKTLALIGGGVILAATGGAAYAVTRTPRSAIAPWAAAGGHDDPRLRALSHAILAPNPHNRQPWKVDVSVPGEVTLFVDTDRLLPHTDPFGRQIVIGLGCFLEVMRLAALQDGLAVETEVFPDGADPERLDARPVALFRFRPTDAAPDPLFAHVPHRRTLKEPFDIARPVPQEVLERVLAAARTTEAGGSLDADSIAALRALS
;
A
#
# COMPACT_ATOMS: atom_id res chain seq x y z
N MET A 1 37.49 31.50 36.33
CA MET A 1 37.74 31.97 34.94
C MET A 1 36.53 32.76 34.48
N THR A 2 36.68 34.06 34.19
CA THR A 2 35.59 34.91 33.67
C THR A 2 35.53 34.77 32.14
N LEU A 3 34.37 34.39 31.60
CA LEU A 3 34.15 34.30 30.15
C LEU A 3 34.03 35.71 29.56
N SER A 4 34.74 35.97 28.45
CA SER A 4 34.61 37.24 27.74
C SER A 4 33.27 37.31 27.00
N ARG A 5 32.71 38.51 26.84
CA ARG A 5 31.45 38.75 26.10
C ARG A 5 31.43 38.07 24.73
N ARG A 6 32.56 38.09 24.01
CA ARG A 6 32.71 37.42 22.70
C ARG A 6 32.58 35.90 22.80
N LYS A 7 33.19 35.27 23.82
CA LYS A 7 33.06 33.83 24.05
C LYS A 7 31.63 33.45 24.46
N THR A 8 30.99 34.28 25.29
CA THR A 8 29.58 34.10 25.66
C THR A 8 28.66 34.17 24.45
N LEU A 9 28.81 35.18 23.58
CA LEU A 9 28.02 35.30 22.35
C LEU A 9 28.28 34.14 21.38
N ALA A 10 29.53 33.69 21.24
CA ALA A 10 29.87 32.54 20.40
C ALA A 10 29.24 31.23 20.93
N LEU A 11 29.24 31.02 22.25
CA LEU A 11 28.60 29.87 22.88
C LEU A 11 27.08 29.89 22.73
N ILE A 12 26.44 31.03 22.98
CA ILE A 12 24.98 31.17 22.82
C ILE A 12 24.60 31.01 21.35
N GLY A 13 25.25 31.74 20.44
CA GLY A 13 24.96 31.66 19.00
C GLY A 13 25.23 30.28 18.41
N GLY A 14 26.37 29.67 18.74
CA GLY A 14 26.71 28.31 18.31
C GLY A 14 25.76 27.26 18.87
N GLY A 15 25.37 27.37 20.15
CA GLY A 15 24.39 26.49 20.78
C GLY A 15 23.00 26.59 20.16
N VAL A 16 22.55 27.80 19.84
CA VAL A 16 21.27 28.04 19.15
C VAL A 16 21.28 27.45 17.75
N ILE A 17 22.35 27.66 16.97
CA ILE A 17 22.48 27.10 15.62
C ILE A 17 22.48 25.58 15.69
N LEU A 18 23.26 24.97 16.58
CA LEU A 18 23.33 23.52 16.74
C LEU A 18 21.98 22.92 17.16
N ALA A 19 21.26 23.57 18.08
CA ALA A 19 19.94 23.12 18.50
C ALA A 19 18.90 23.23 17.37
N ALA A 20 18.93 24.33 16.61
CA ALA A 20 18.01 24.55 15.49
C ALA A 20 18.28 23.56 14.33
N THR A 21 19.54 23.34 13.96
CA THR A 21 19.91 22.41 12.89
C THR A 21 19.66 20.96 13.31
N GLY A 22 20.00 20.59 14.55
CA GLY A 22 19.68 19.28 15.11
C GLY A 22 18.18 19.00 15.18
N GLY A 23 17.40 19.99 15.62
CA GLY A 23 15.94 19.91 15.65
C GLY A 23 15.31 19.75 14.27
N ALA A 24 15.78 20.53 13.28
CA ALA A 24 15.32 20.42 11.90
C ALA A 24 15.71 19.08 11.27
N ALA A 25 16.96 18.64 11.46
CA ALA A 25 17.45 17.35 10.97
C ALA A 25 16.63 16.20 11.57
N TYR A 26 16.37 16.21 12.88
CA TYR A 26 15.51 15.24 13.53
C TYR A 26 14.07 15.30 12.98
N ALA A 27 13.50 16.50 12.81
CA ALA A 27 12.14 16.65 12.30
C ALA A 27 11.96 16.06 10.88
N VAL A 28 12.99 16.17 10.03
CA VAL A 28 12.96 15.67 8.63
C VAL A 28 13.34 14.20 8.53
N THR A 29 14.14 13.66 9.46
CA THR A 29 14.64 12.27 9.40
C THR A 29 13.91 11.31 10.35
N ARG A 30 13.12 11.82 11.29
CA ARG A 30 12.40 10.96 12.26
C ARG A 30 11.45 10.00 11.56
N THR A 31 11.34 8.80 12.13
CA THR A 31 10.35 7.82 11.69
C THR A 31 8.93 8.36 11.89
N PRO A 32 8.06 8.35 10.86
CA PRO A 32 6.71 8.88 10.94
C PRO A 32 5.78 7.90 11.67
N ARG A 33 5.88 7.83 13.01
CA ARG A 33 5.15 6.86 13.85
C ARG A 33 3.64 6.83 13.62
N SER A 34 3.01 7.99 13.44
CA SER A 34 1.56 8.07 13.18
C SER A 34 1.17 7.46 11.83
N ALA A 35 2.00 7.63 10.79
CA ALA A 35 1.74 7.09 9.47
C ALA A 35 1.90 5.56 9.41
N ILE A 36 2.76 4.98 10.25
CA ILE A 36 3.00 3.53 10.32
C ILE A 36 2.16 2.80 11.35
N ALA A 37 1.52 3.52 12.29
CA ALA A 37 0.70 2.94 13.35
C ALA A 37 -0.39 1.96 12.85
N PRO A 38 -1.08 2.20 11.71
CA PRO A 38 -2.09 1.27 11.19
C PRO A 38 -1.56 -0.14 10.92
N TRP A 39 -0.29 -0.30 10.52
CA TRP A 39 0.32 -1.62 10.29
C TRP A 39 0.44 -2.45 11.57
N ALA A 40 0.64 -1.79 12.71
CA ALA A 40 0.76 -2.46 14.00
C ALA A 40 -0.61 -2.77 14.64
N ALA A 41 -1.64 -2.00 14.28
CA ALA A 41 -2.98 -2.12 14.85
C ALA A 41 -3.92 -3.03 14.04
N ALA A 42 -3.57 -3.36 12.79
CA ALA A 42 -4.40 -4.19 11.94
C ALA A 42 -4.69 -5.56 12.58
N GLY A 43 -5.94 -6.01 12.44
CA GLY A 43 -6.47 -7.22 13.07
C GLY A 43 -7.02 -7.02 14.48
N GLY A 44 -6.82 -5.86 15.11
CA GLY A 44 -7.20 -5.59 16.51
C GLY A 44 -8.67 -5.24 16.77
N HIS A 45 -9.60 -5.66 15.92
CA HIS A 45 -11.04 -5.35 16.06
C HIS A 45 -11.87 -6.59 16.45
N ASP A 46 -12.98 -6.40 17.16
CA ASP A 46 -13.90 -7.51 17.49
C ASP A 46 -14.79 -7.92 16.30
N ASP A 47 -15.23 -6.94 15.51
CA ASP A 47 -16.00 -7.20 14.28
C ASP A 47 -15.06 -7.77 13.19
N PRO A 48 -15.32 -8.97 12.66
CA PRO A 48 -14.51 -9.57 11.60
C PRO A 48 -14.41 -8.70 10.34
N ARG A 49 -15.47 -7.95 10.00
CA ARG A 49 -15.46 -7.03 8.86
C ARG A 49 -14.44 -5.92 9.08
N LEU A 50 -14.39 -5.37 10.29
CA LEU A 50 -13.44 -4.33 10.66
C LEU A 50 -12.00 -4.87 10.77
N ARG A 51 -11.82 -6.12 11.22
CA ARG A 51 -10.50 -6.77 11.16
C ARG A 51 -10.01 -6.91 9.74
N ALA A 52 -10.81 -7.50 8.84
CA ALA A 52 -10.46 -7.64 7.44
C ALA A 52 -10.18 -6.27 6.79
N LEU A 53 -11.03 -5.29 7.06
CA LEU A 53 -10.88 -3.91 6.59
C LEU A 53 -9.58 -3.26 7.07
N SER A 54 -9.18 -3.47 8.33
CA SER A 54 -7.96 -2.90 8.89
C SER A 54 -6.68 -3.37 8.19
N HIS A 55 -6.72 -4.55 7.55
CA HIS A 55 -5.66 -4.99 6.63
C HIS A 55 -5.86 -4.41 5.23
N ALA A 56 -7.10 -4.39 4.72
CA ALA A 56 -7.43 -3.91 3.38
C ALA A 56 -7.02 -2.45 3.15
N ILE A 57 -7.20 -1.57 4.14
CA ILE A 57 -6.75 -0.16 4.07
C ILE A 57 -5.23 -0.01 3.99
N LEU A 58 -4.45 -1.08 4.16
CA LEU A 58 -2.99 -1.02 3.98
C LEU A 58 -2.60 -1.30 2.53
N ALA A 59 -3.55 -1.65 1.65
CA ALA A 59 -3.32 -2.02 0.26
C ALA A 59 -2.47 -0.96 -0.46
N PRO A 60 -1.52 -1.38 -1.33
CA PRO A 60 -0.72 -0.43 -2.08
C PRO A 60 -1.63 0.35 -3.04
N ASN A 61 -1.44 1.66 -3.10
CA ASN A 61 -2.20 2.51 -4.01
C ASN A 61 -1.33 3.69 -4.50
N PRO A 62 -1.69 4.33 -5.63
CA PRO A 62 -0.91 5.42 -6.22
C PRO A 62 -0.67 6.58 -5.25
N HIS A 63 0.59 6.99 -5.15
CA HIS A 63 1.08 8.02 -4.22
C HIS A 63 0.63 7.83 -2.75
N ASN A 64 0.26 6.61 -2.36
CA ASN A 64 -0.32 6.29 -1.06
C ASN A 64 -1.53 7.19 -0.70
N ARG A 65 -2.32 7.60 -1.71
CA ARG A 65 -3.50 8.48 -1.55
C ARG A 65 -4.61 7.87 -0.71
N GLN A 66 -4.68 6.54 -0.63
CA GLN A 66 -5.70 5.80 0.10
C GLN A 66 -7.13 6.28 -0.25
N PRO A 67 -7.57 6.14 -1.51
CA PRO A 67 -8.78 6.77 -2.06
C PRO A 67 -10.04 5.94 -1.80
N TRP A 68 -10.20 5.38 -0.59
CA TRP A 68 -11.34 4.53 -0.24
C TRP A 68 -12.22 5.18 0.81
N LYS A 69 -13.53 5.07 0.60
CA LYS A 69 -14.57 5.27 1.61
C LYS A 69 -15.31 3.95 1.76
N VAL A 70 -15.64 3.59 2.98
CA VAL A 70 -16.27 2.31 3.29
C VAL A 70 -17.49 2.53 4.16
N ASP A 71 -18.60 1.92 3.75
CA ASP A 71 -19.81 1.82 4.55
C ASP A 71 -19.90 0.42 5.15
N VAL A 72 -20.12 0.36 6.46
CA VAL A 72 -20.23 -0.88 7.25
C VAL A 72 -21.56 -0.94 8.01
N SER A 73 -22.50 -0.05 7.67
CA SER A 73 -23.79 0.12 8.35
C SER A 73 -24.71 -1.09 8.20
N VAL A 74 -24.62 -1.82 7.09
CA VAL A 74 -25.39 -3.04 6.83
C VAL A 74 -24.68 -4.24 7.46
N PRO A 75 -25.34 -5.00 8.37
CA PRO A 75 -24.73 -6.18 8.99
C PRO A 75 -24.30 -7.22 7.97
N GLY A 76 -23.09 -7.78 8.15
CA GLY A 76 -22.55 -8.79 7.23
C GLY A 76 -22.04 -8.24 5.89
N GLU A 77 -22.23 -6.96 5.62
CA GLU A 77 -21.80 -6.31 4.38
C GLU A 77 -20.77 -5.20 4.63
N VAL A 78 -19.98 -4.93 3.59
CA VAL A 78 -19.12 -3.74 3.48
C VAL A 78 -19.24 -3.21 2.06
N THR A 79 -19.60 -1.94 1.90
CA THR A 79 -19.64 -1.27 0.60
C THR A 79 -18.42 -0.38 0.45
N LEU A 80 -17.66 -0.58 -0.62
CA LEU A 80 -16.49 0.21 -0.98
C LEU A 80 -16.86 1.25 -2.03
N PHE A 81 -16.54 2.50 -1.71
CA PHE A 81 -16.62 3.65 -2.60
C PHE A 81 -15.22 4.20 -2.85
N VAL A 82 -15.05 4.89 -3.97
CA VAL A 82 -13.87 5.72 -4.19
C VAL A 82 -14.06 7.09 -3.56
N ASP A 83 -13.03 7.60 -2.88
CA ASP A 83 -12.98 8.98 -2.45
C ASP A 83 -12.55 9.88 -3.62
N THR A 84 -13.51 10.54 -4.28
CA THR A 84 -13.24 11.36 -5.47
C THR A 84 -12.31 12.54 -5.20
N ASP A 85 -12.23 13.02 -3.96
CA ASP A 85 -11.30 14.09 -3.54
C ASP A 85 -9.83 13.61 -3.50
N ARG A 86 -9.62 12.30 -3.57
CA ARG A 86 -8.30 11.67 -3.53
C ARG A 86 -7.81 11.18 -4.88
N LEU A 87 -8.56 11.46 -5.95
CA LEU A 87 -8.16 11.17 -7.33
C LEU A 87 -6.94 12.01 -7.77
N LEU A 88 -6.39 11.64 -8.92
CA LEU A 88 -5.12 12.12 -9.43
C LEU A 88 -5.32 12.68 -10.86
N PRO A 89 -5.96 13.84 -11.02
CA PRO A 89 -6.37 14.34 -12.34
C PRO A 89 -5.20 14.59 -13.31
N HIS A 90 -3.99 14.79 -12.80
CA HIS A 90 -2.81 15.06 -13.63
C HIS A 90 -1.98 13.79 -13.94
N THR A 91 -1.88 12.85 -13.01
CA THR A 91 -1.02 11.65 -13.16
C THR A 91 -1.80 10.37 -13.45
N ASP A 92 -3.11 10.36 -13.21
CA ASP A 92 -4.03 9.26 -13.53
C ASP A 92 -5.40 9.81 -13.95
N PRO A 93 -5.50 10.55 -15.08
CA PRO A 93 -6.72 11.24 -15.50
C PRO A 93 -7.92 10.31 -15.75
N PHE A 94 -7.66 9.04 -16.06
CA PHE A 94 -8.68 8.02 -16.29
C PHE A 94 -8.92 7.12 -15.06
N GLY A 95 -8.26 7.38 -13.93
CA GLY A 95 -8.41 6.60 -12.70
C GLY A 95 -7.93 5.15 -12.79
N ARG A 96 -7.14 4.78 -13.80
CA ARG A 96 -6.70 3.39 -14.02
C ARG A 96 -5.83 2.89 -12.88
N GLN A 97 -4.89 3.72 -12.42
CA GLN A 97 -4.02 3.35 -11.31
C GLN A 97 -4.81 3.28 -10.00
N ILE A 98 -5.79 4.17 -9.81
CA ILE A 98 -6.71 4.11 -8.67
C ILE A 98 -7.52 2.80 -8.68
N VAL A 99 -8.08 2.41 -9.83
CA VAL A 99 -8.79 1.13 -9.98
C VAL A 99 -7.89 -0.07 -9.66
N ILE A 100 -6.63 -0.08 -10.11
CA ILE A 100 -5.66 -1.13 -9.75
C ILE A 100 -5.46 -1.18 -8.24
N GLY A 101 -5.29 -0.03 -7.58
CA GLY A 101 -5.18 0.04 -6.12
C GLY A 101 -6.44 -0.45 -5.38
N LEU A 102 -7.64 -0.15 -5.91
CA LEU A 102 -8.90 -0.68 -5.40
C LEU A 102 -8.95 -2.21 -5.55
N GLY A 103 -8.47 -2.75 -6.67
CA GLY A 103 -8.31 -4.21 -6.84
C GLY A 103 -7.39 -4.83 -5.78
N CYS A 104 -6.27 -4.19 -5.45
CA CYS A 104 -5.41 -4.64 -4.35
C CYS A 104 -6.13 -4.61 -3.01
N PHE A 105 -6.99 -3.61 -2.77
CA PHE A 105 -7.84 -3.55 -1.57
C PHE A 105 -8.79 -4.76 -1.51
N LEU A 106 -9.48 -5.09 -2.61
CA LEU A 106 -10.41 -6.24 -2.66
C LEU A 106 -9.69 -7.54 -2.27
N GLU A 107 -8.51 -7.75 -2.82
CA GLU A 107 -7.73 -8.97 -2.57
C GLU A 107 -7.27 -9.05 -1.11
N VAL A 108 -6.75 -7.96 -0.55
CA VAL A 108 -6.33 -7.97 0.86
C VAL A 108 -7.51 -8.18 1.80
N MET A 109 -8.68 -7.58 1.51
CA MET A 109 -9.92 -7.81 2.27
C MET A 109 -10.28 -9.31 2.29
N ARG A 110 -10.26 -9.95 1.11
CA ARG A 110 -10.55 -11.38 0.96
C ARG A 110 -9.55 -12.25 1.74
N LEU A 111 -8.24 -12.01 1.57
CA LEU A 111 -7.19 -12.77 2.25
C LEU A 111 -7.31 -12.66 3.78
N ALA A 112 -7.63 -11.46 4.28
CA ALA A 112 -7.77 -11.19 5.70
C ALA A 112 -9.02 -11.86 6.28
N ALA A 113 -10.17 -11.75 5.62
CA ALA A 113 -11.40 -12.40 6.05
C ALA A 113 -11.25 -13.92 6.12
N LEU A 114 -10.51 -14.52 5.17
CA LEU A 114 -10.29 -15.96 5.14
C LEU A 114 -9.48 -16.48 6.34
N GLN A 115 -8.64 -15.64 6.97
CA GLN A 115 -7.97 -16.01 8.22
C GLN A 115 -8.96 -16.25 9.37
N ASP A 116 -10.09 -15.56 9.34
CA ASP A 116 -11.13 -15.65 10.34
C ASP A 116 -12.19 -16.72 9.99
N GLY A 117 -11.94 -17.57 9.00
CA GLY A 117 -12.91 -18.57 8.53
C GLY A 117 -14.11 -17.93 7.81
N LEU A 118 -13.92 -16.77 7.18
CA LEU A 118 -14.96 -16.07 6.41
C LEU A 118 -14.57 -15.99 4.94
N ALA A 119 -15.48 -16.44 4.07
CA ALA A 119 -15.42 -16.13 2.65
C ALA A 119 -16.06 -14.77 2.40
N VAL A 120 -15.52 -14.03 1.44
CA VAL A 120 -16.06 -12.76 0.98
C VAL A 120 -16.54 -12.93 -0.45
N GLU A 121 -17.85 -12.89 -0.64
CA GLU A 121 -18.43 -12.72 -1.97
C GLU A 121 -18.29 -11.25 -2.37
N THR A 122 -17.71 -10.99 -3.54
CA THR A 122 -17.42 -9.64 -4.01
C THR A 122 -18.19 -9.37 -5.29
N GLU A 123 -19.09 -8.41 -5.24
CA GLU A 123 -19.79 -7.88 -6.40
C GLU A 123 -19.10 -6.57 -6.81
N VAL A 124 -18.48 -6.54 -7.98
CA VAL A 124 -17.70 -5.39 -8.46
C VAL A 124 -18.61 -4.49 -9.31
N PHE A 125 -18.60 -3.19 -9.02
CA PHE A 125 -19.47 -2.17 -9.61
C PHE A 125 -20.96 -2.57 -9.61
N PRO A 126 -21.59 -2.77 -8.43
CA PRO A 126 -22.98 -3.23 -8.34
C PRO A 126 -23.98 -2.27 -9.02
N ASP A 127 -23.65 -0.97 -9.05
CA ASP A 127 -24.45 0.07 -9.71
C ASP A 127 -23.89 0.45 -11.11
N GLY A 128 -23.06 -0.44 -11.68
CA GLY A 128 -22.31 -0.20 -12.91
C GLY A 128 -21.14 0.78 -12.76
N ALA A 129 -20.32 0.86 -13.80
CA ALA A 129 -19.18 1.79 -13.89
C ALA A 129 -19.42 2.83 -14.99
N ASP A 130 -18.92 4.06 -14.81
CA ASP A 130 -18.77 4.99 -15.92
C ASP A 130 -17.57 4.52 -16.77
N PRO A 131 -17.72 4.42 -18.10
CA PRO A 131 -16.61 4.05 -18.98
C PRO A 131 -15.50 5.12 -19.05
N GLU A 132 -15.79 6.37 -18.71
CA GLU A 132 -14.85 7.49 -18.83
C GLU A 132 -14.10 7.81 -17.54
N ARG A 133 -14.74 7.67 -16.37
CA ARG A 133 -14.15 8.14 -15.09
C ARG A 133 -14.72 7.47 -13.84
N LEU A 134 -13.93 7.41 -12.79
CA LEU A 134 -14.45 7.04 -11.46
C LEU A 134 -15.35 8.15 -10.90
N ASP A 135 -16.47 7.77 -10.28
CA ASP A 135 -17.42 8.67 -9.64
C ASP A 135 -17.85 8.16 -8.25
N ALA A 136 -18.90 8.72 -7.67
CA ALA A 136 -19.33 8.42 -6.30
C ALA A 136 -20.07 7.07 -6.15
N ARG A 137 -20.26 6.29 -7.21
CA ARG A 137 -20.91 4.98 -7.14
C ARG A 137 -20.06 3.96 -6.38
N PRO A 138 -20.68 2.93 -5.80
CA PRO A 138 -19.95 1.83 -5.19
C PRO A 138 -19.07 1.11 -6.22
N VAL A 139 -17.82 0.88 -5.84
CA VAL A 139 -16.83 0.12 -6.62
C VAL A 139 -16.94 -1.37 -6.32
N ALA A 140 -17.26 -1.73 -5.07
CA ALA A 140 -17.48 -3.11 -4.69
C ALA A 140 -18.44 -3.23 -3.51
N LEU A 141 -19.18 -4.32 -3.48
CA LEU A 141 -19.95 -4.77 -2.33
C LEU A 141 -19.42 -6.13 -1.87
N PHE A 142 -19.04 -6.19 -0.61
CA PHE A 142 -18.54 -7.39 0.04
C PHE A 142 -19.62 -7.99 0.93
N ARG A 143 -19.90 -9.28 0.75
CA ARG A 143 -20.80 -10.05 1.62
C ARG A 143 -20.03 -11.16 2.31
N PHE A 144 -20.00 -11.12 3.64
CA PHE A 144 -19.23 -12.05 4.46
C PHE A 144 -20.09 -13.26 4.82
N ARG A 145 -19.52 -14.45 4.66
CA ARG A 145 -20.18 -15.71 5.04
C ARG A 145 -19.18 -16.69 5.66
N PRO A 146 -19.60 -17.52 6.63
CA PRO A 146 -18.78 -18.60 7.14
C PRO A 146 -18.26 -19.53 6.03
N THR A 147 -17.05 -20.03 6.20
CA THR A 147 -16.44 -21.01 5.29
C THR A 147 -15.46 -21.92 6.02
N ASP A 148 -15.36 -23.17 5.56
CA ASP A 148 -14.35 -24.13 5.99
C ASP A 148 -13.09 -24.12 5.10
N ALA A 149 -13.00 -23.16 4.17
CA ALA A 149 -11.84 -23.02 3.31
C ALA A 149 -10.60 -22.64 4.15
N ALA A 150 -9.46 -23.27 3.84
CA ALA A 150 -8.22 -23.01 4.54
C ALA A 150 -7.74 -21.56 4.29
N PRO A 151 -7.12 -20.90 5.29
CA PRO A 151 -6.49 -19.60 5.11
C PRO A 151 -5.46 -19.61 3.98
N ASP A 152 -5.42 -18.55 3.18
CA ASP A 152 -4.45 -18.42 2.10
C ASP A 152 -3.06 -18.06 2.67
N PRO A 153 -1.99 -18.81 2.34
CA PRO A 153 -0.65 -18.54 2.85
C PRO A 153 -0.11 -17.16 2.46
N LEU A 154 -0.62 -16.54 1.38
CA LEU A 154 -0.20 -15.20 0.96
C LEU A 154 -0.57 -14.12 1.97
N PHE A 155 -1.57 -14.35 2.83
CA PHE A 155 -1.93 -13.38 3.87
C PHE A 155 -0.74 -13.07 4.80
N ALA A 156 0.12 -14.05 5.09
CA ALA A 156 1.31 -13.86 5.91
C ALA A 156 2.25 -12.78 5.35
N HIS A 157 2.19 -12.48 4.05
CA HIS A 157 3.01 -11.44 3.41
C HIS A 157 2.37 -10.05 3.42
N VAL A 158 1.06 -9.92 3.71
CA VAL A 158 0.34 -8.63 3.77
C VAL A 158 0.97 -7.64 4.76
N PRO A 159 1.36 -8.00 6.01
CA PRO A 159 1.97 -7.03 6.93
C PRO A 159 3.43 -6.72 6.59
N HIS A 160 4.11 -7.57 5.79
CA HIS A 160 5.54 -7.45 5.49
C HIS A 160 5.84 -6.77 4.15
N ARG A 161 4.85 -6.68 3.24
CA ARG A 161 5.06 -6.04 1.94
C ARG A 161 5.37 -4.55 2.10
N ARG A 162 6.27 -4.04 1.26
CA ARG A 162 6.62 -2.63 1.15
C ARG A 162 7.05 -2.30 -0.26
N THR A 163 6.87 -1.06 -0.68
CA THR A 163 7.51 -0.56 -1.90
C THR A 163 8.99 -0.33 -1.61
N LEU A 164 9.85 -1.17 -2.16
CA LEU A 164 11.30 -0.98 -2.10
C LEU A 164 11.71 0.01 -3.19
N LYS A 165 12.32 1.13 -2.79
CA LYS A 165 12.86 2.17 -3.70
C LYS A 165 14.38 2.27 -3.59
N GLU A 166 15.01 1.20 -3.12
CA GLU A 166 16.46 1.09 -2.95
C GLU A 166 17.03 0.30 -4.14
N PRO A 167 18.30 0.54 -4.53
CA PRO A 167 18.97 -0.28 -5.53
C PRO A 167 18.94 -1.76 -5.16
N PHE A 168 18.60 -2.61 -6.12
CA PHE A 168 18.68 -4.07 -5.96
C PHE A 168 20.13 -4.54 -6.08
N ASP A 169 20.46 -5.65 -5.39
CA ASP A 169 21.75 -6.32 -5.54
C ASP A 169 21.85 -7.01 -6.91
N ILE A 170 22.65 -6.40 -7.80
CA ILE A 170 22.87 -6.90 -9.17
C ILE A 170 23.93 -8.00 -9.25
N ALA A 171 24.68 -8.26 -8.17
CA ALA A 171 25.66 -9.33 -8.13
C ALA A 171 25.02 -10.69 -7.79
N ARG A 172 23.83 -10.66 -7.17
CA ARG A 172 23.07 -11.87 -6.86
C ARG A 172 22.32 -12.37 -8.10
N PRO A 173 22.67 -13.57 -8.63
CA PRO A 173 21.93 -14.13 -9.76
C PRO A 173 20.53 -14.58 -9.32
N VAL A 174 19.55 -14.37 -10.21
CA VAL A 174 18.20 -14.93 -10.07
C VAL A 174 18.17 -16.29 -10.79
N PRO A 175 17.86 -17.40 -10.11
CA PRO A 175 17.74 -18.69 -10.78
C PRO A 175 16.59 -18.68 -11.80
N GLN A 176 16.80 -19.32 -12.96
CA GLN A 176 15.80 -19.46 -14.03
C GLN A 176 14.46 -20.00 -13.51
N GLU A 177 14.51 -21.03 -12.66
CA GLU A 177 13.34 -21.65 -12.02
C GLU A 177 12.52 -20.67 -11.18
N VAL A 178 13.16 -19.64 -10.59
CA VAL A 178 12.44 -18.61 -9.84
C VAL A 178 11.71 -17.68 -10.79
N LEU A 179 12.36 -17.25 -11.87
CA LEU A 179 11.73 -16.41 -12.89
C LEU A 179 10.52 -17.14 -13.51
N GLU A 180 10.68 -18.41 -13.87
CA GLU A 180 9.61 -19.24 -14.44
C GLU A 180 8.41 -19.36 -13.49
N ARG A 181 8.66 -19.59 -12.19
CA ARG A 181 7.58 -19.65 -11.19
C ARG A 181 6.84 -18.32 -11.04
N VAL A 182 7.55 -17.19 -11.11
CA VAL A 182 6.92 -15.85 -11.05
C VAL A 182 6.06 -15.61 -12.29
N LEU A 183 6.59 -15.90 -13.48
CA LEU A 183 5.84 -15.72 -14.73
C LEU A 183 4.62 -16.64 -14.79
N ALA A 184 4.73 -17.88 -14.33
CA ALA A 184 3.62 -18.83 -14.28
C ALA A 184 2.52 -18.44 -13.27
N ALA A 185 2.81 -17.56 -12.30
CA ALA A 185 1.82 -17.06 -11.36
C ALA A 185 0.85 -16.05 -11.99
N ALA A 186 1.23 -15.41 -13.11
CA ALA A 186 0.35 -14.53 -13.86
C ALA A 186 -0.67 -15.35 -14.65
N ARG A 187 -1.95 -15.29 -14.26
CA ARG A 187 -3.03 -16.09 -14.89
C ARG A 187 -3.89 -15.29 -15.85
N THR A 188 -4.13 -14.03 -15.54
CA THR A 188 -5.10 -13.15 -16.23
C THR A 188 -4.44 -11.97 -16.93
N THR A 189 -3.11 -11.84 -16.80
CA THR A 189 -2.31 -10.75 -17.35
C THR A 189 -1.11 -11.33 -18.08
N GLU A 190 -0.65 -10.65 -19.13
CA GLU A 190 0.61 -10.98 -19.76
C GLU A 190 1.77 -10.54 -18.84
N ALA A 191 2.73 -11.44 -18.65
CA ALA A 191 3.95 -11.18 -17.91
C ALA A 191 5.14 -11.70 -18.73
N GLY A 192 6.21 -10.90 -18.77
CA GLY A 192 7.46 -11.25 -19.43
C GLY A 192 8.64 -10.97 -18.51
N GLY A 193 9.75 -11.66 -18.76
CA GLY A 193 11.00 -11.46 -18.04
C GLY A 193 12.15 -12.14 -18.77
N SER A 194 13.37 -11.72 -18.48
CA SER A 194 14.58 -12.27 -19.10
C SER A 194 15.73 -12.30 -18.10
N LEU A 195 16.55 -13.35 -18.20
CA LEU A 195 17.88 -13.45 -17.57
C LEU A 195 19.02 -13.27 -18.58
N ASP A 196 18.68 -13.13 -19.87
CA ASP A 196 19.64 -12.91 -20.94
C ASP A 196 20.21 -11.49 -20.88
N ALA A 197 21.54 -11.39 -20.93
CA ALA A 197 22.26 -10.13 -20.71
C ALA A 197 21.94 -9.09 -21.79
N ASP A 198 21.81 -9.52 -23.05
CA ASP A 198 21.53 -8.63 -24.18
C ASP A 198 20.09 -8.10 -24.10
N SER A 199 19.14 -8.97 -23.78
CA SER A 199 17.75 -8.61 -23.52
C SER A 199 17.64 -7.60 -22.36
N ILE A 200 18.36 -7.83 -21.26
CA ILE A 200 18.37 -6.93 -20.11
C ILE A 200 18.99 -5.57 -20.50
N ALA A 201 20.08 -5.57 -21.27
CA ALA A 201 20.71 -4.34 -21.74
C ALA A 201 19.76 -3.54 -22.65
N ALA A 202 19.04 -4.21 -23.55
CA ALA A 202 18.03 -3.59 -24.40
C ALA A 202 16.88 -2.98 -23.58
N LEU A 203 16.35 -3.70 -22.58
CA LEU A 203 15.29 -3.20 -21.70
C LEU A 203 15.72 -1.96 -20.92
N ARG A 204 16.97 -1.92 -20.44
CA ARG A 204 17.53 -0.75 -19.73
C ARG A 204 17.71 0.47 -20.63
N ALA A 205 17.85 0.29 -21.94
CA ALA A 205 17.93 1.39 -22.88
C ALA A 205 16.57 2.04 -23.19
N LEU A 206 15.46 1.41 -22.78
CA LEU A 206 14.10 1.96 -22.94
C LEU A 206 13.70 2.94 -21.82
N SER A 207 14.40 2.93 -20.69
CA SER A 207 14.16 3.79 -19.52
C SER A 207 15.03 5.03 -19.53
#